data_AF-A0A1A3R4M5-F1
#
_entry.id   AF-A0A1A3R4M5-F1
#
_cell.length_a   1.000
_cell.length_b   1.000
_cell.length_c   1.000
_cell.angle_alpha   90.00
_cell.angle_beta   90.00
_cell.angle_gamma   90.00
#
_symmetry.space_group_name_H-M   'P 1'
#
loop_
_entity.id
_entity.type
_entity.pdbx_description
1 polymer ?
#
loop_
_entity_poly.entity_id
_entity_poly.type
_entity_poly.pdbx_seq_one_letter_code
_entity_poly.pdbx_strand_id
1 'polypeptide(L)'
;MNDPRPWWLTWQVAEVAAAILPWFGANPPEYEGFVMRQIVQWIQGAKNRPVMYKPTDPFTDPDIGAVAEAIQVLEHAGLLMRSPGERGHVGLTRRGKHALETRTVRRHLGLEAAAPTE
;
A
#
# COMPACT_ATOMS: atom_id res chain seq x y z
N MET A 1 -27.11 -7.54 6.39
CA MET A 1 -26.88 -6.67 7.57
C MET A 1 -25.86 -7.41 8.44
N ASN A 2 -24.56 -7.12 8.55
CA ASN A 2 -23.62 -6.12 8.04
C ASN A 2 -22.50 -6.90 7.31
N ASP A 3 -22.19 -6.65 6.03
CA ASP A 3 -20.83 -6.94 5.55
C ASP A 3 -20.06 -5.64 5.81
N PRO A 4 -19.30 -5.53 6.92
CA PRO A 4 -18.48 -4.34 7.13
C PRO A 4 -17.58 -4.21 5.92
N ARG A 5 -17.73 -3.10 5.18
CA ARG A 5 -16.85 -2.78 4.06
C ARG A 5 -15.41 -2.97 4.53
N PRO A 6 -14.55 -3.59 3.71
CA PRO A 6 -13.20 -3.92 4.14
C PRO A 6 -12.43 -2.66 4.55
N TRP A 7 -11.49 -2.82 5.48
CA TRP A 7 -10.76 -1.69 6.07
C TRP A 7 -10.00 -0.90 4.99
N TRP A 8 -9.46 -1.56 3.97
CA TRP A 8 -8.72 -0.90 2.89
C TRP A 8 -9.61 -0.04 1.97
N LEU A 9 -10.94 -0.21 2.03
CA LEU A 9 -11.91 0.65 1.31
C LEU A 9 -12.60 1.68 2.21
N THR A 10 -12.27 1.72 3.50
CA THR A 10 -12.93 2.60 4.48
C THR A 10 -11.97 3.44 5.30
N TRP A 11 -10.71 3.03 5.42
CA TRP A 11 -9.66 3.81 6.04
C TRP A 11 -9.16 4.92 5.11
N GLN A 12 -8.50 5.94 5.70
CA GLN A 12 -7.78 6.94 4.92
C GLN A 12 -6.65 6.28 4.13
N VAL A 13 -6.32 6.80 2.94
CA VAL A 13 -5.27 6.20 2.08
C VAL A 13 -3.93 6.06 2.82
N ALA A 14 -3.56 7.04 3.65
CA ALA A 14 -2.35 6.98 4.47
C ALA A 14 -2.37 5.84 5.50
N GLU A 15 -3.53 5.53 6.09
CA GLU A 15 -3.70 4.38 6.99
C GLU A 15 -3.54 3.07 6.23
N VAL A 16 -4.08 2.99 5.00
CA VAL A 16 -3.89 1.83 4.12
C VAL A 16 -2.42 1.68 3.75
N ALA A 17 -1.75 2.76 3.36
CA ALA A 17 -0.31 2.81 3.10
C ALA A 17 0.52 2.29 4.28
N ALA A 18 0.21 2.74 5.49
CA ALA A 18 0.88 2.25 6.70
C ALA A 18 0.69 0.74 6.91
N ALA A 19 -0.52 0.25 6.64
CA ALA A 19 -0.89 -1.16 6.81
C ALA A 19 -0.24 -2.07 5.77
N ILE A 20 -0.05 -1.61 4.52
CA ILE A 20 0.54 -2.45 3.45
C ILE A 20 2.07 -2.39 3.38
N LEU A 21 2.71 -1.36 3.95
CA LEU A 21 4.17 -1.22 3.88
C LEU A 21 4.95 -2.46 4.39
N PRO A 22 4.53 -3.17 5.46
CA PRO A 22 5.20 -4.39 5.91
C PRO A 22 5.26 -5.49 4.84
N TRP A 23 4.31 -5.54 3.90
CA TRP A 23 4.34 -6.51 2.79
C TRP A 23 5.62 -6.35 1.96
N PHE A 24 6.07 -5.12 1.70
CA PHE A 24 7.31 -4.84 0.98
C PHE A 24 8.57 -5.18 1.78
N GLY A 25 8.47 -5.31 3.12
CA GLY A 25 9.58 -5.78 3.95
C GLY A 25 9.77 -7.30 3.89
N ALA A 26 8.69 -8.03 3.60
CA ALA A 26 8.68 -9.49 3.53
C ALA A 26 8.84 -10.05 2.11
N ASN A 27 8.68 -9.23 1.07
CA ASN A 27 8.66 -9.67 -0.32
C ASN A 27 9.73 -8.93 -1.16
N PRO A 28 10.29 -9.57 -2.20
CA PRO A 28 11.24 -8.92 -3.10
C PRO A 28 10.56 -7.83 -3.94
N PRO A 29 11.33 -6.83 -4.45
CA PRO A 29 10.80 -5.85 -5.40
C PRO A 29 10.33 -6.52 -6.68
N GLU A 30 9.16 -6.12 -7.19
CA GLU A 30 8.50 -6.78 -8.32
C GLU A 30 7.69 -5.77 -9.13
N TYR A 31 7.25 -6.16 -10.34
CA TYR A 31 6.39 -5.32 -11.19
C TYR A 31 5.11 -4.87 -10.45
N GLU A 32 4.79 -3.58 -10.54
CA GLU A 32 3.68 -2.95 -9.82
C GLU A 32 2.33 -3.70 -9.97
N GLY A 33 1.96 -4.09 -11.19
CA GLY A 33 0.70 -4.83 -11.41
C GLY A 33 0.68 -6.22 -10.78
N PHE A 34 1.85 -6.83 -10.54
CA PHE A 34 1.95 -8.07 -9.78
C PHE A 34 1.87 -7.78 -8.28
N VAL A 35 2.61 -6.77 -7.80
CA VAL A 35 2.58 -6.31 -6.41
C VAL A 35 1.16 -5.98 -5.96
N MET A 36 0.42 -5.18 -6.73
CA MET A 36 -0.95 -4.80 -6.38
C MET A 36 -1.86 -6.01 -6.21
N ARG A 37 -1.81 -6.98 -7.13
CA ARG A 37 -2.60 -8.21 -7.02
C ARG A 37 -2.24 -9.04 -5.78
N GLN A 38 -0.95 -9.18 -5.49
CA GLN A 38 -0.49 -9.94 -4.33
C GLN A 38 -0.87 -9.27 -3.02
N ILE A 39 -0.78 -7.94 -2.94
CA ILE A 39 -1.23 -7.17 -1.76
C ILE A 39 -2.74 -7.33 -1.59
N VAL A 40 -3.54 -7.22 -2.66
CA VAL A 40 -5.00 -7.45 -2.58
C VAL A 40 -5.32 -8.86 -2.07
N GLN A 41 -4.67 -9.89 -2.61
CA GLN A 41 -4.85 -11.26 -2.14
C GLN A 41 -4.46 -11.41 -0.67
N TRP A 42 -3.37 -10.77 -0.25
CA TRP A 42 -2.91 -10.78 1.13
C TRP A 42 -3.88 -10.09 2.10
N ILE A 43 -4.38 -8.89 1.78
CA ILE A 43 -5.33 -8.17 2.66
C ILE A 43 -6.72 -8.81 2.70
N GLN A 44 -7.13 -9.50 1.61
CA GLN A 44 -8.38 -10.26 1.58
C GLN A 44 -8.32 -11.54 2.42
N GLY A 45 -7.13 -12.11 2.62
CA GLY A 45 -6.93 -13.37 3.36
C GLY A 45 -7.79 -14.50 2.80
N ALA A 46 -8.51 -15.21 3.67
CA ALA A 46 -9.34 -16.37 3.30
C ALA A 46 -10.57 -16.03 2.43
N LYS A 47 -10.96 -14.74 2.29
CA LYS A 47 -12.11 -14.34 1.47
C LYS A 47 -11.85 -14.50 -0.03
N ASN A 48 -10.58 -14.43 -0.45
CA ASN A 48 -10.04 -14.66 -1.80
C ASN A 48 -11.04 -14.34 -2.95
N ARG A 49 -11.53 -13.10 -2.97
CA ARG A 49 -12.47 -12.65 -4.01
C ARG A 49 -11.70 -12.52 -5.33
N PRO A 50 -12.32 -12.80 -6.49
CA PRO A 50 -11.63 -12.68 -7.77
C PRO A 50 -11.11 -11.25 -7.97
N VAL A 51 -9.80 -11.10 -8.14
CA VAL A 51 -9.15 -9.81 -8.40
C VAL A 51 -9.15 -9.57 -9.91
N MET A 52 -9.84 -8.53 -10.36
CA MET A 52 -9.88 -8.15 -11.77
C MET A 52 -8.82 -7.11 -12.07
N TYR A 53 -7.57 -7.57 -12.27
CA TYR A 53 -6.52 -6.67 -12.75
C TYR A 53 -6.58 -6.54 -14.28
N LYS A 54 -6.92 -5.35 -14.77
CA LYS A 54 -6.81 -4.98 -16.18
C LYS A 54 -5.66 -3.98 -16.33
N PRO A 55 -4.55 -4.34 -17.00
CA PRO A 55 -3.42 -3.41 -17.17
C PRO A 55 -3.79 -2.09 -17.83
N THR A 56 -4.80 -2.09 -18.70
CA THR A 56 -5.30 -0.90 -19.39
C THR A 56 -6.24 -0.04 -18.55
N ASP A 57 -6.75 -0.59 -17.45
CA ASP A 57 -7.70 0.09 -16.55
C ASP A 57 -7.62 -0.52 -15.13
N PRO A 58 -6.49 -0.33 -14.43
CA PRO A 58 -6.24 -0.98 -13.15
C PRO A 58 -7.19 -0.49 -12.04
N PHE A 59 -7.87 0.63 -12.25
CA PHE A 59 -8.78 1.25 -11.28
C PHE A 59 -10.22 0.74 -11.36
N THR A 60 -10.52 -0.20 -12.26
CA THR A 60 -11.85 -0.83 -12.33
C THR A 60 -12.15 -1.72 -11.13
N ASP A 61 -11.12 -2.28 -10.51
CA ASP A 61 -11.25 -3.06 -9.28
C ASP A 61 -10.98 -2.12 -8.08
N PRO A 62 -11.97 -1.89 -7.19
CA PRO A 62 -11.79 -0.97 -6.07
C PRO A 62 -10.71 -1.44 -5.09
N ASP A 63 -10.47 -2.75 -4.98
CA ASP A 63 -9.41 -3.27 -4.11
C ASP A 63 -8.03 -2.94 -4.70
N ILE A 64 -7.88 -3.04 -6.02
CA ILE A 64 -6.66 -2.61 -6.71
C ILE A 64 -6.47 -1.09 -6.60
N GLY A 65 -7.55 -0.32 -6.79
CA GLY A 65 -7.52 1.13 -6.65
C GLY A 65 -7.00 1.60 -5.30
N ALA A 66 -7.52 1.02 -4.20
CA ALA A 66 -7.07 1.34 -2.85
C ALA A 66 -5.58 1.01 -2.62
N VAL A 67 -5.09 -0.10 -3.16
CA VAL A 67 -3.67 -0.46 -3.07
C VAL A 67 -2.81 0.47 -3.93
N ALA A 68 -3.26 0.86 -5.12
CA ALA A 68 -2.55 1.78 -5.99
C ALA A 68 -2.36 3.16 -5.34
N GLU A 69 -3.43 3.72 -4.75
CA GLU A 69 -3.38 4.99 -4.01
C GLU A 69 -2.41 4.90 -2.82
N ALA A 70 -2.45 3.80 -2.08
CA ALA A 70 -1.56 3.55 -0.96
C ALA A 70 -0.09 3.46 -1.40
N ILE A 71 0.21 2.77 -2.51
CA ILE A 71 1.56 2.73 -3.09
C ILE A 71 2.03 4.13 -3.48
N GLN A 72 1.16 4.93 -4.12
CA GLN A 72 1.49 6.30 -4.52
C GLN A 72 1.81 7.20 -3.30
N VAL A 73 1.05 7.07 -2.21
CA VAL A 73 1.34 7.78 -0.94
C VAL A 73 2.70 7.36 -0.37
N LEU A 74 3.03 6.07 -0.40
CA LEU A 74 4.31 5.57 0.08
C LEU A 74 5.49 6.02 -0.79
N GLU A 75 5.32 6.09 -2.11
CA GLU A 75 6.30 6.65 -3.04
C GLU A 75 6.51 8.15 -2.77
N HIS A 76 5.43 8.92 -2.60
CA HIS A 76 5.51 10.36 -2.30
C HIS A 76 6.19 10.64 -0.96
N ALA A 77 5.97 9.80 0.05
CA ALA A 77 6.67 9.86 1.34
C ALA A 77 8.15 9.41 1.25
N GLY A 78 8.59 8.91 0.10
CA GLY A 78 9.94 8.39 -0.13
C GLY A 78 10.20 7.08 0.61
N LEU A 79 9.16 6.32 0.95
CA LEU A 79 9.25 5.01 1.60
C LEU A 79 9.36 3.88 0.57
N LEU A 80 8.75 4.08 -0.60
CA LEU A 80 8.93 3.23 -1.79
C LEU A 80 9.64 4.00 -2.90
N MET A 81 10.27 3.25 -3.80
CA MET A 81 10.75 3.76 -5.08
C MET A 81 10.38 2.81 -6.20
N ARG A 82 10.23 3.37 -7.40
CA ARG A 82 9.99 2.64 -8.63
C ARG A 82 11.23 2.67 -9.51
N SER A 83 11.61 1.51 -10.07
CA SER A 83 12.66 1.48 -11.08
C SER A 83 12.18 2.11 -12.40
N PRO A 84 13.08 2.73 -13.19
CA PRO A 84 12.73 3.26 -14.49
C PRO A 84 12.37 2.13 -15.48
N GLY A 85 11.44 2.40 -16.40
CA GLY A 85 11.02 1.49 -17.48
C GLY A 85 9.52 1.20 -17.50
N GLU A 86 9.03 0.64 -18.61
CA GLU A 86 7.60 0.33 -18.83
C GLU A 86 7.02 -0.64 -17.80
N ARG A 87 7.88 -1.44 -17.16
CA ARG A 87 7.54 -2.38 -16.08
C ARG A 87 8.36 -2.09 -14.83
N GLY A 88 8.27 -0.86 -14.35
CA GLY A 88 8.93 -0.42 -13.13
C GLY A 88 8.64 -1.35 -11.96
N HIS A 89 9.70 -1.83 -11.32
CA HIS A 89 9.61 -2.62 -10.09
C HIS A 89 9.45 -1.67 -8.91
N VAL A 90 8.56 -2.01 -7.98
CA VAL A 90 8.33 -1.22 -6.77
C VAL A 90 9.01 -1.90 -5.59
N GLY A 91 9.77 -1.15 -4.79
CA GLY A 91 10.47 -1.68 -3.63
C GLY A 91 10.79 -0.64 -2.56
N LEU A 92 11.16 -1.10 -1.37
CA LEU A 92 11.53 -0.24 -0.24
C LEU A 92 12.78 0.60 -0.55
N THR A 93 12.70 1.89 -0.23
CA THR A 93 13.90 2.72 -0.10
C THR A 93 14.65 2.39 1.19
N ARG A 94 15.87 2.93 1.34
CA ARG A 94 16.58 2.89 2.64
C ARG A 94 15.74 3.52 3.77
N ARG A 95 15.03 4.60 3.48
CA ARG A 95 14.11 5.27 4.42
C ARG A 95 12.92 4.36 4.77
N GLY A 96 12.34 3.68 3.78
CA GLY A 96 11.25 2.73 3.99
C GLY A 96 11.64 1.57 4.89
N LYS A 97 12.81 0.96 4.66
CA LYS A 97 13.36 -0.09 5.53
C LYS A 97 13.54 0.40 6.97
N HIS A 98 14.20 1.54 7.14
CA HIS A 98 14.41 2.11 8.46
C HIS A 98 13.09 2.41 9.18
N ALA A 99 12.11 2.98 8.47
CA ALA A 99 10.81 3.29 9.03
C ALA A 99 10.04 2.05 9.54
N LEU A 100 10.20 0.90 8.87
CA LEU A 100 9.65 -0.38 9.33
C LEU A 100 10.36 -0.86 10.60
N GLU A 101 11.70 -0.82 10.62
CA GLU A 101 12.52 -1.25 11.76
C GLU A 101 12.24 -0.41 13.01
N THR A 102 12.07 0.91 12.86
CA THR A 102 11.85 1.84 13.98
C THR A 102 10.37 2.10 14.28
N ARG A 103 9.44 1.45 13.57
CA ARG A 103 7.98 1.65 13.71
C ARG A 103 7.54 3.11 13.54
N THR A 104 8.18 3.86 12.63
CA THR A 104 7.91 5.29 12.38
C THR A 104 7.15 5.56 11.08
N VAL A 105 6.63 4.52 10.41
CA VAL A 105 5.86 4.62 9.16
C VAL A 105 4.74 5.65 9.26
N ARG A 106 3.95 5.61 10.34
CA ARG A 106 2.82 6.52 10.57
C ARG A 106 3.25 7.99 10.64
N ARG A 107 4.39 8.29 11.27
CA ARG A 107 4.98 9.64 11.30
C ARG A 107 5.29 10.15 9.91
N HIS A 108 5.92 9.31 9.08
CA HIS A 108 6.26 9.66 7.70
C HIS A 108 5.03 9.90 6.81
N LEU A 109 3.87 9.42 7.24
CA LEU A 109 2.60 9.58 6.55
C LEU A 109 1.71 10.67 7.17
N GLY A 110 2.22 11.44 8.15
CA GLY A 110 1.45 12.51 8.81
C GLY A 110 0.30 11.99 9.68
N LEU A 111 0.35 10.72 10.11
CA LEU A 111 -0.68 10.06 10.91
C LEU A 111 -0.46 10.15 12.43
N GLU A 112 0.65 10.77 12.87
CA GLU A 112 0.81 11.11 14.29
C GLU A 112 -0.01 12.37 14.56
N ALA A 113 -0.93 12.30 15.53
CA ALA A 113 -1.74 13.44 15.94
C ALA A 113 -0.85 14.64 16.25
N ALA A 114 -1.23 15.83 15.79
CA ALA A 114 -0.69 17.06 16.35
C ALA A 114 -0.85 16.96 17.87
N ALA A 115 0.27 17.07 18.60
CA ALA A 115 0.22 17.20 20.05
C ALA A 115 -0.78 18.32 20.37
N PRO A 116 -1.68 18.16 21.37
CA PRO A 116 -2.51 19.27 21.78
C PRO A 116 -1.58 20.41 22.19
N THR A 117 -1.64 21.51 21.45
CA THR A 117 -1.08 22.78 21.93
C THR A 117 -1.82 23.15 23.20
N GLU A 118 -1.11 23.09 24.33
CA GLU A 118 -1.51 23.72 25.59
C GLU A 118 -1.69 25.23 25.43
#